data_AF-A0A537RFM1-F1
#
_entry.id   AF-A0A537RFM1-F1
#
_cell.length_a   1.000
_cell.length_b   1.000
_cell.length_c   1.000
_cell.angle_alpha   90.00
_cell.angle_beta   90.00
_cell.angle_gamma   90.00
#
_symmetry.space_group_name_H-M   'P 1'
#
loop_
_entity.id
_entity.type
_entity.pdbx_description
1 polymer ?
#
loop_
_entity_poly.entity_id
_entity_poly.type
_entity_poly.pdbx_seq_one_letter_code
_entity_poly.pdbx_strand_id
1 'polypeptide(L)'
;PPAEMARLFRDTPEAIEETAALDAALTFSLDELRYEYPEEMRADFATPQDALVHLAREGAAARYPDGVPDNVRQSLDHELALIGKLNYAPYFLTVHHIVEYARSQNILCQGRGSAANSTVCYCLRITDVDPRDGRLLFERFISSDRGEPPDIDVDFEHERREEVIQHIYEHYGRDHTGIAATVVSYRGRSAIREVGKVFGLSEDTIGALSSSIWGMGGGRVRTDEFARAGIDLNSPRMQKMRALAIEIQSFPRHLSQHVGGFVITRSRLDEVVPIGNGAMDERTFVEWDKDDLDALGILKVDVLGLGMLTCLRKAFELTEKHYGLSFRSFRDEQQNGQEFFTLATIPKEDPAVY
;
A
#
# COMPACT_ATOMS: atom_id res chain seq x y z
N PRO A 1 -37.78 -6.97 -12.16
CA PRO A 1 -38.54 -5.75 -12.58
C PRO A 1 -39.82 -5.60 -11.77
N PRO A 2 -40.33 -4.38 -11.52
CA PRO A 2 -41.48 -4.15 -10.63
C PRO A 2 -42.74 -4.97 -11.00
N ALA A 3 -43.09 -5.03 -12.29
CA ALA A 3 -44.24 -5.80 -12.77
C ALA A 3 -44.09 -7.31 -12.55
N GLU A 4 -42.86 -7.84 -12.60
CA GLU A 4 -42.59 -9.26 -12.35
C GLU A 4 -42.68 -9.58 -10.85
N MET A 5 -42.22 -8.68 -9.98
CA MET A 5 -42.40 -8.83 -8.54
C MET A 5 -43.89 -8.82 -8.16
N ALA A 6 -44.68 -7.89 -8.73
CA ALA A 6 -46.14 -7.86 -8.55
C ALA A 6 -46.83 -9.14 -9.05
N ARG A 7 -46.34 -9.72 -10.15
CA ARG A 7 -46.84 -11.01 -10.65
C ARG A 7 -46.52 -12.17 -9.69
N LEU A 8 -45.28 -12.23 -9.18
CA LEU A 8 -44.82 -13.28 -8.27
C LEU A 8 -45.51 -13.21 -6.89
N PHE A 9 -45.72 -12.01 -6.36
CA PHE A 9 -46.35 -11.75 -5.06
C PHE A 9 -47.83 -11.37 -5.17
N ARG A 10 -48.52 -11.81 -6.24
CA ARG A 10 -49.93 -11.47 -6.50
C ARG A 10 -50.90 -11.85 -5.37
N ASP A 11 -50.56 -12.90 -4.60
CA ASP A 11 -51.36 -13.40 -3.50
C ASP A 11 -50.96 -12.75 -2.15
N THR A 12 -49.96 -11.86 -2.15
CA THR A 12 -49.45 -11.11 -0.98
C THR A 12 -48.85 -9.76 -1.43
N PRO A 13 -49.67 -8.85 -2.00
CA PRO A 13 -49.20 -7.56 -2.51
C PRO A 13 -48.55 -6.69 -1.42
N GLU A 14 -48.99 -6.82 -0.17
CA GLU A 14 -48.43 -6.13 0.99
C GLU A 14 -46.93 -6.41 1.18
N ALA A 15 -46.43 -7.58 0.78
CA ALA A 15 -45.01 -7.90 0.88
C ALA A 15 -44.13 -6.97 0.03
N ILE A 16 -44.66 -6.41 -1.07
CA ILE A 16 -43.97 -5.42 -1.88
C ILE A 16 -44.04 -4.03 -1.22
N GLU A 17 -45.15 -3.70 -0.57
CA GLU A 17 -45.30 -2.43 0.14
C GLU A 17 -44.34 -2.35 1.34
N GLU A 18 -44.16 -3.46 2.06
CA GLU A 18 -43.22 -3.57 3.18
C GLU A 18 -41.76 -3.34 2.77
N THR A 19 -41.35 -3.67 1.53
CA THR A 19 -39.97 -3.35 1.09
C THR A 19 -39.75 -1.86 0.92
N ALA A 20 -40.76 -1.12 0.44
CA ALA A 20 -40.70 0.33 0.33
C ALA A 20 -40.79 1.01 1.70
N ALA A 21 -41.58 0.46 2.63
CA ALA A 21 -41.64 0.93 4.01
C ALA A 21 -40.30 0.75 4.73
N LEU A 22 -39.61 -0.38 4.53
CA LEU A 22 -38.27 -0.61 5.05
C LEU A 22 -37.26 0.37 4.45
N ASP A 23 -37.23 0.52 3.13
CA ASP A 23 -36.32 1.44 2.43
C ASP A 23 -36.46 2.88 2.95
N ALA A 24 -37.70 3.35 3.13
CA ALA A 24 -37.99 4.68 3.68
C ALA A 24 -37.51 4.88 5.14
N ALA A 25 -37.31 3.80 5.90
CA ALA A 25 -36.83 3.85 7.27
C ALA A 25 -35.29 3.81 7.40
N LEU A 26 -34.58 3.46 6.32
CA LEU A 26 -33.12 3.40 6.31
C LEU A 26 -32.54 4.80 6.04
N THR A 27 -31.88 5.40 7.04
CA THR A 27 -31.34 6.77 6.95
C THR A 27 -29.82 6.84 6.91
N PHE A 28 -29.12 5.73 7.10
CA PHE A 28 -27.66 5.68 7.18
C PHE A 28 -26.99 6.08 5.87
N SER A 29 -26.01 6.98 5.93
CA SER A 29 -25.08 7.29 4.85
C SER A 29 -23.64 6.92 5.21
N LEU A 30 -22.87 6.47 4.22
CA LEU A 30 -21.42 6.28 4.38
C LEU A 30 -20.68 7.60 4.68
N ASP A 31 -21.26 8.76 4.32
CA ASP A 31 -20.70 10.07 4.67
C ASP A 31 -20.71 10.34 6.18
N GLU A 32 -21.47 9.57 6.96
CA GLU A 32 -21.48 9.65 8.43
C GLU A 32 -20.24 9.02 9.06
N LEU A 33 -19.50 8.18 8.33
CA LEU A 33 -18.25 7.57 8.78
C LEU A 33 -17.14 8.63 8.83
N ARG A 34 -16.96 9.25 9.99
CA ARG A 34 -15.89 10.20 10.22
C ARG A 34 -14.61 9.47 10.59
N TYR A 35 -13.70 9.38 9.64
CA TYR A 35 -12.35 8.90 9.90
C TYR A 35 -11.57 9.93 10.73
N GLU A 36 -11.02 9.48 11.86
CA GLU A 36 -10.13 10.27 12.69
C GLU A 36 -8.78 9.56 12.81
N TYR A 37 -7.75 10.22 12.27
CA TYR A 37 -6.37 9.76 12.38
C TYR A 37 -5.89 9.83 13.84
N PRO A 38 -5.07 8.88 14.32
CA PRO A 38 -4.47 8.93 15.65
C PRO A 38 -3.76 10.27 15.92
N GLU A 39 -3.86 10.80 17.13
CA GLU A 39 -3.31 12.13 17.44
C GLU A 39 -1.76 12.16 17.47
N GLU A 40 -1.06 11.01 17.46
CA GLU A 40 0.42 10.90 17.42
C GLU A 40 1.15 11.91 18.30
N MET A 41 0.67 12.08 19.54
CA MET A 41 1.24 13.05 20.45
C MET A 41 2.62 12.58 20.94
N ARG A 42 3.64 13.40 20.68
CA ARG A 42 4.97 13.25 21.25
C ARG A 42 5.01 13.99 22.58
N ALA A 43 5.36 13.29 23.66
CA ALA A 43 5.20 13.74 25.05
C ALA A 43 5.79 15.13 25.37
N ASP A 44 6.77 15.59 24.58
CA ASP A 44 7.48 16.85 24.79
C ASP A 44 6.91 18.03 23.96
N PHE A 45 5.84 17.82 23.18
CA PHE A 45 5.30 18.83 22.27
C PHE A 45 3.82 19.08 22.52
N ALA A 46 3.42 20.35 22.38
CA ALA A 46 2.04 20.78 22.60
C ALA A 46 1.09 20.32 21.48
N THR A 47 1.59 20.20 20.24
CA THR A 47 0.81 19.73 19.10
C THR A 47 1.64 18.80 18.19
N PRO A 48 0.99 17.92 17.39
CA PRO A 48 1.66 17.11 16.38
C PRO A 48 2.43 17.95 15.35
N GLN A 49 1.89 19.12 14.99
CA GLN A 49 2.57 20.04 14.08
C GLN A 49 3.87 20.58 14.68
N ASP A 50 3.88 20.94 15.97
CA ASP A 50 5.09 21.42 16.65
C ASP A 50 6.17 20.33 16.71
N ALA A 51 5.77 19.09 17.00
CA ALA A 51 6.67 17.93 16.98
C ALA A 51 7.26 17.71 15.58
N LEU A 52 6.43 17.75 14.54
CA LEU A 52 6.87 17.57 13.16
C LEU A 52 7.87 18.65 12.74
N VAL A 53 7.58 19.92 13.04
CA VAL A 53 8.47 21.05 12.74
C VAL A 53 9.81 20.88 13.44
N HIS A 54 9.81 20.47 14.71
CA HIS A 54 11.04 20.25 15.47
C HIS A 54 11.89 19.13 14.85
N LEU A 55 11.30 17.95 14.67
CA LEU A 55 11.99 16.77 14.14
C LEU A 55 12.51 17.00 12.72
N ALA A 56 11.74 17.68 11.88
CA ALA A 56 12.17 18.00 10.51
C ALA A 56 13.35 19.00 10.51
N ARG A 57 13.36 19.99 11.40
CA ARG A 57 14.49 20.93 11.54
C ARG A 57 15.73 20.25 12.10
N GLU A 58 15.59 19.38 13.09
CA GLU A 58 16.68 18.57 13.62
C GLU A 58 17.28 17.66 12.54
N GLY A 59 16.41 16.96 11.81
CA GLY A 59 16.80 16.12 10.68
C GLY A 59 17.50 16.89 9.57
N ALA A 60 17.05 18.10 9.25
CA ALA A 60 17.73 18.99 8.31
C ALA A 60 19.14 19.36 8.79
N ALA A 61 19.31 19.72 10.06
CA ALA A 61 20.62 20.02 10.64
C ALA A 61 21.56 18.81 10.61
N ALA A 62 21.04 17.61 10.88
CA ALA A 62 21.82 16.37 10.81
C ALA A 62 22.24 16.01 9.37
N ARG A 63 21.36 16.21 8.38
CA ARG A 63 21.66 15.96 6.95
C ARG A 63 22.64 16.97 6.35
N TYR A 64 22.66 18.21 6.87
CA TYR A 64 23.50 19.30 6.36
C TYR A 64 24.37 19.90 7.48
N PRO A 65 25.45 19.19 7.91
CA PRO A 65 26.31 19.64 9.02
C PRO A 65 27.01 20.98 8.74
N ASP A 66 27.29 21.28 7.47
CA ASP A 66 27.87 22.55 7.02
C ASP A 66 26.84 23.69 6.85
N GLY A 67 25.58 23.42 7.18
CA GLY A 67 24.47 24.36 7.10
C GLY A 67 23.43 23.99 6.03
N VAL A 68 22.16 24.13 6.39
CA VAL A 68 21.01 23.86 5.50
C VAL A 68 20.96 24.93 4.39
N PRO A 69 21.05 24.53 3.10
CA PRO A 69 20.96 25.45 1.98
C PRO A 69 19.65 26.24 1.94
N ASP A 70 19.68 27.45 1.41
CA ASP A 70 18.52 28.36 1.42
C ASP A 70 17.33 27.81 0.64
N ASN A 71 17.56 27.15 -0.49
CA ASN A 71 16.50 26.51 -1.27
C ASN A 71 15.82 25.37 -0.48
N VAL A 72 16.59 24.54 0.21
CA VAL A 72 16.05 23.46 1.04
C VAL A 72 15.26 24.02 2.23
N ARG A 73 15.77 25.07 2.87
CA ARG A 73 15.08 25.75 3.97
C ARG A 73 13.73 26.31 3.54
N GLN A 74 13.68 26.99 2.39
CA GLN A 74 12.44 27.53 1.84
C GLN A 74 11.44 26.44 1.49
N SER A 75 11.88 25.35 0.85
CA SER A 75 11.03 24.19 0.58
C SER A 75 10.50 23.57 1.86
N LEU A 76 11.37 23.37 2.86
CA LEU A 76 10.98 22.80 4.16
C LEU A 76 9.90 23.64 4.85
N ASP A 77 10.09 24.96 4.91
CA ASP A 77 9.12 25.88 5.54
C ASP A 77 7.77 25.88 4.78
N HIS A 78 7.79 25.85 3.44
CA HIS A 78 6.58 25.76 2.60
C HIS A 78 5.82 24.45 2.81
N GLU A 79 6.53 23.32 2.78
CA GLU A 79 5.95 21.99 2.98
C GLU A 79 5.33 21.85 4.37
N LEU A 80 6.04 22.27 5.43
CA LEU A 80 5.55 22.23 6.81
C LEU A 80 4.28 23.09 6.98
N ALA A 81 4.23 24.26 6.35
CA ALA A 81 3.04 25.12 6.39
C ALA A 81 1.84 24.47 5.70
N LEU A 82 2.04 23.82 4.55
CA LEU A 82 0.98 23.13 3.82
C LEU A 82 0.48 21.89 4.60
N ILE A 83 1.39 21.10 5.18
CA ILE A 83 1.05 19.96 6.05
C ILE A 83 0.20 20.41 7.25
N GLY A 84 0.58 21.52 7.89
CA GLY A 84 -0.19 22.08 9.00
C GLY A 84 -1.57 22.57 8.58
N LYS A 85 -1.69 23.22 7.42
CA LYS A 85 -2.97 23.68 6.87
C LYS A 85 -3.94 22.53 6.58
N LEU A 86 -3.41 21.40 6.12
CA LEU A 86 -4.20 20.21 5.76
C LEU A 86 -4.33 19.19 6.91
N ASN A 87 -3.75 19.50 8.08
CA ASN A 87 -3.77 18.64 9.27
C ASN A 87 -3.18 17.23 9.06
N TYR A 88 -2.11 17.13 8.25
CA TYR A 88 -1.43 15.85 8.00
C TYR A 88 -0.24 15.58 8.92
N ALA A 89 0.02 16.44 9.93
CA ALA A 89 1.17 16.26 10.80
C ALA A 89 1.20 14.89 11.53
N PRO A 90 0.09 14.39 12.10
CA PRO A 90 0.08 13.07 12.70
C PRO A 90 0.48 11.95 11.73
N TYR A 91 0.02 12.01 10.48
CA TYR A 91 0.36 11.03 9.46
C TYR A 91 1.88 10.96 9.20
N PHE A 92 2.54 12.11 9.06
CA PHE A 92 4.00 12.16 8.91
C PHE A 92 4.73 11.64 10.15
N LEU A 93 4.21 11.89 11.35
CA LEU A 93 4.78 11.38 12.59
C LEU A 93 4.66 9.86 12.73
N THR A 94 3.54 9.27 12.31
CA THR A 94 3.37 7.81 12.24
C THR A 94 4.42 7.20 11.33
N VAL A 95 4.56 7.72 10.09
CA VAL A 95 5.53 7.18 9.14
C VAL A 95 6.96 7.36 9.67
N HIS A 96 7.27 8.52 10.23
CA HIS A 96 8.55 8.77 10.89
C HIS A 96 8.82 7.76 12.01
N HIS A 97 7.83 7.47 12.86
CA HIS A 97 7.97 6.48 13.94
C HIS A 97 8.28 5.07 13.41
N ILE A 98 7.54 4.61 12.41
CA ILE A 98 7.74 3.27 11.80
C ILE A 98 9.15 3.17 11.19
N VAL A 99 9.56 4.23 10.50
CA VAL A 99 10.88 4.34 9.89
C VAL A 99 11.97 4.41 10.96
N GLU A 100 11.79 5.19 12.03
CA GLU A 100 12.69 5.28 13.18
C GLU A 100 12.88 3.91 13.85
N TYR A 101 11.80 3.15 14.06
CA TYR A 101 11.88 1.79 14.57
C TYR A 101 12.69 0.88 13.64
N ALA A 102 12.37 0.85 12.34
CA ALA A 102 13.10 0.04 11.38
C ALA A 102 14.60 0.34 11.40
N ARG A 103 14.97 1.63 11.49
CA ARG A 103 16.35 2.06 11.64
C ARG A 103 16.99 1.61 12.94
N SER A 104 16.28 1.70 14.07
CA SER A 104 16.78 1.22 15.37
C SER A 104 17.14 -0.27 15.34
N GLN A 105 16.44 -1.05 14.52
CA GLN A 105 16.66 -2.49 14.31
C GLN A 105 17.61 -2.80 13.14
N ASN A 106 18.25 -1.79 12.56
CA ASN A 106 19.10 -1.89 11.36
C ASN A 106 18.39 -2.57 10.17
N ILE A 107 17.09 -2.30 9.97
CA ILE A 107 16.31 -2.75 8.81
C ILE A 107 16.44 -1.68 7.72
N LEU A 108 16.93 -2.06 6.53
CA LEU A 108 16.94 -1.15 5.39
C LEU A 108 15.52 -0.77 4.98
N CYS A 109 15.29 0.53 4.83
CA CYS A 109 14.04 1.09 4.34
C CYS A 109 14.29 2.29 3.43
N GLN A 110 13.36 2.54 2.50
CA GLN A 110 13.42 3.66 1.56
C GLN A 110 11.99 4.06 1.16
N GLY A 111 11.65 5.32 1.37
CA GLY A 111 10.43 5.90 0.82
C GLY A 111 10.48 5.98 -0.71
N ARG A 112 9.36 5.74 -1.37
CA ARG A 112 9.25 5.76 -2.84
C ARG A 112 8.09 6.64 -3.33
N GLY A 113 7.93 6.69 -4.65
CA GLY A 113 6.83 7.40 -5.29
C GLY A 113 6.89 8.90 -5.04
N SER A 114 5.75 9.49 -4.67
CA SER A 114 5.58 10.92 -4.44
C SER A 114 6.31 11.40 -3.17
N ALA A 115 6.50 10.54 -2.16
CA ALA A 115 7.24 10.87 -0.95
C ALA A 115 8.70 11.26 -1.22
N ALA A 116 9.32 10.72 -2.28
CA ALA A 116 10.67 11.10 -2.71
C ALA A 116 10.78 12.58 -3.11
N ASN A 117 9.65 13.26 -3.39
CA ASN A 117 9.61 14.68 -3.74
C ASN A 117 9.51 15.62 -2.54
N SER A 118 9.48 15.11 -1.32
CA SER A 118 9.24 15.87 -0.09
C SER A 118 10.53 16.13 0.66
N THR A 119 10.83 17.41 0.88
CA THR A 119 11.91 17.88 1.75
C THR A 119 11.67 17.43 3.19
N VAL A 120 10.43 17.46 3.66
CA VAL A 120 10.06 16.95 5.00
C VAL A 120 10.38 15.46 5.10
N CYS A 121 10.02 14.66 4.09
CA CYS A 121 10.34 13.22 4.09
C CYS A 121 11.86 12.97 4.08
N TYR A 122 12.63 13.76 3.33
CA TYR A 122 14.09 13.68 3.34
C TYR A 122 14.69 14.01 4.71
N CYS A 123 14.22 15.08 5.35
CA CYS A 123 14.67 15.53 6.67
C CYS A 123 14.33 14.51 7.76
N LEU A 124 13.13 13.91 7.74
CA LEU A 124 12.73 12.82 8.63
C LEU A 124 13.39 11.47 8.29
N ARG A 125 14.31 11.47 7.31
CA ARG A 125 14.97 10.30 6.77
C ARG A 125 14.02 9.26 6.15
N ILE A 126 12.75 9.57 5.91
CA ILE A 126 11.83 8.67 5.20
C ILE A 126 12.39 8.35 3.80
N THR A 127 13.06 9.32 3.16
CA THR A 127 13.70 9.17 1.86
C THR A 127 15.17 9.59 1.90
N ASP A 128 16.02 8.93 1.11
CA ASP A 128 17.42 9.33 0.93
C ASP A 128 17.69 10.20 -0.32
N VAL A 129 16.64 10.61 -1.04
CA VAL A 129 16.77 11.50 -2.21
C VAL A 129 16.88 12.95 -1.76
N ASP A 130 18.03 13.55 -2.02
CA ASP A 130 18.33 14.93 -1.65
C ASP A 130 17.59 15.96 -2.52
N PRO A 131 16.77 16.85 -1.95
CA PRO A 131 15.98 17.82 -2.72
C PRO A 131 16.81 18.97 -3.30
N ARG A 132 18.09 19.13 -2.92
CA ARG A 132 18.96 20.22 -3.39
C ARG A 132 19.05 20.34 -4.92
N ASP A 133 19.04 19.21 -5.61
CA ASP A 133 19.26 19.13 -7.07
C ASP A 133 17.98 19.48 -7.88
N GLY A 134 16.87 19.78 -7.19
CA GLY A 134 15.76 20.59 -7.69
C GLY A 134 15.10 20.17 -9.00
N ARG A 135 14.19 19.18 -8.96
CA ARG A 135 13.10 18.99 -9.95
C ARG A 135 11.82 18.39 -9.36
N LEU A 136 11.72 18.34 -8.03
CA LEU A 136 10.69 17.58 -7.35
C LEU A 136 9.55 18.52 -6.98
N LEU A 137 8.35 18.27 -7.52
CA LEU A 137 7.17 19.09 -7.30
C LEU A 137 6.38 18.52 -6.12
N PHE A 138 6.54 19.12 -4.94
CA PHE A 138 5.83 18.72 -3.73
C PHE A 138 4.30 18.75 -3.90
N GLU A 139 3.78 19.66 -4.72
CA GLU A 139 2.34 19.79 -4.96
C GLU A 139 1.75 18.56 -5.68
N ARG A 140 2.59 17.72 -6.30
CA ARG A 140 2.16 16.41 -6.82
C ARG A 140 1.94 15.37 -5.73
N PHE A 141 2.58 15.56 -4.58
CA PHE A 141 2.46 14.70 -3.41
C PHE A 141 1.32 15.17 -2.50
N ILE A 142 1.26 16.47 -2.18
CA ILE A 142 0.19 17.06 -1.37
C ILE A 142 -0.40 18.27 -2.09
N SER A 143 -1.71 18.27 -2.33
CA SER A 143 -2.39 19.39 -3.00
C SER A 143 -3.65 19.79 -2.24
N SER A 144 -3.77 21.10 -1.96
CA SER A 144 -5.00 21.67 -1.40
C SER A 144 -6.21 21.58 -2.33
N ASP A 145 -5.98 21.44 -3.64
CA ASP A 145 -7.04 21.57 -4.65
C ASP A 145 -7.63 20.21 -5.03
N ARG A 146 -6.90 19.12 -4.80
CA ARG A 146 -7.37 17.75 -5.04
C ARG A 146 -8.15 17.16 -3.87
N GLY A 147 -7.84 17.56 -2.64
CA GLY A 147 -8.44 16.97 -1.44
C GLY A 147 -8.09 15.48 -1.26
N GLU A 148 -7.13 14.97 -2.02
CA GLU A 148 -6.68 13.57 -1.94
C GLU A 148 -5.73 13.41 -0.73
N PRO A 149 -5.89 12.31 0.04
CA PRO A 149 -4.96 11.98 1.11
C PRO A 149 -3.54 11.74 0.58
N PRO A 150 -2.48 12.15 1.30
CA PRO A 150 -1.11 11.81 0.96
C PRO A 150 -0.89 10.29 1.07
N ASP A 151 -0.17 9.73 0.10
CA ASP A 151 0.22 8.31 0.10
C ASP A 151 1.74 8.21 0.26
N ILE A 152 2.21 7.89 1.48
CA ILE A 152 3.63 7.65 1.76
C ILE A 152 3.90 6.15 1.77
N ASP A 153 4.43 5.69 0.64
CA ASP A 153 4.92 4.35 0.45
C ASP A 153 6.35 4.20 1.00
N VAL A 154 6.56 3.25 1.91
CA VAL A 154 7.90 2.89 2.38
C VAL A 154 8.22 1.44 2.09
N ASP A 155 9.29 1.22 1.33
CA ASP A 155 9.85 -0.11 1.09
C ASP A 155 10.78 -0.51 2.23
N PHE A 156 10.61 -1.71 2.76
CA PHE A 156 11.45 -2.34 3.76
C PHE A 156 12.08 -3.62 3.20
N GLU A 157 13.11 -4.14 3.87
CA GLU A 157 13.64 -5.47 3.56
C GLU A 157 12.55 -6.54 3.56
N HIS A 158 12.41 -7.27 2.44
CA HIS A 158 11.39 -8.31 2.31
C HIS A 158 11.46 -9.36 3.44
N GLU A 159 12.66 -9.79 3.83
CA GLU A 159 12.85 -10.81 4.88
C GLU A 159 12.57 -10.31 6.31
N ARG A 160 12.64 -9.00 6.56
CA ARG A 160 12.53 -8.39 7.90
C ARG A 160 11.33 -7.49 8.08
N ARG A 161 10.55 -7.29 7.02
CA ARG A 161 9.32 -6.49 7.03
C ARG A 161 8.33 -6.93 8.10
N GLU A 162 8.29 -8.22 8.41
CA GLU A 162 7.43 -8.75 9.46
C GLU A 162 7.68 -8.09 10.82
N GLU A 163 8.94 -7.81 11.15
CA GLU A 163 9.32 -7.14 12.41
C GLU A 163 8.70 -5.74 12.51
N VAL A 164 8.57 -5.05 11.37
CA VAL A 164 7.95 -3.72 11.27
C VAL A 164 6.44 -3.81 11.42
N ILE A 165 5.81 -4.81 10.79
CA ILE A 165 4.37 -5.06 10.90
C ILE A 165 3.98 -5.32 12.36
N GLN A 166 4.72 -6.21 13.04
CA GLN A 166 4.44 -6.53 14.44
C GLN A 166 4.61 -5.30 15.34
N HIS A 167 5.65 -4.50 15.10
CA HIS A 167 5.83 -3.26 15.85
C HIS A 167 4.66 -2.28 15.70
N ILE A 168 4.06 -2.16 14.51
CA ILE A 168 2.88 -1.32 14.32
C ILE A 168 1.71 -1.85 15.15
N TYR A 169 1.44 -3.16 15.12
CA TYR A 169 0.38 -3.76 15.94
C TYR A 169 0.64 -3.61 17.44
N GLU A 170 1.88 -3.78 17.89
CA GLU A 170 2.28 -3.62 19.29
C GLU A 170 2.14 -2.18 19.77
N HIS A 171 2.50 -1.21 18.92
CA HIS A 171 2.51 0.19 19.28
C HIS A 171 1.13 0.83 19.23
N TYR A 172 0.37 0.63 18.16
CA TYR A 172 -0.94 1.24 17.96
C TYR A 172 -2.10 0.39 18.48
N GLY A 173 -1.83 -0.89 18.76
CA GLY A 173 -2.85 -1.84 19.19
C GLY A 173 -3.64 -2.44 18.02
N ARG A 174 -3.93 -3.73 18.16
CA ARG A 174 -4.68 -4.52 17.18
C ARG A 174 -6.13 -4.07 17.00
N ASP A 175 -6.72 -3.45 18.01
CA ASP A 175 -8.09 -2.93 17.97
C ASP A 175 -8.20 -1.63 17.15
N HIS A 176 -7.08 -0.99 16.85
CA HIS A 176 -7.00 0.30 16.15
C HIS A 176 -6.27 0.21 14.81
N THR A 177 -5.62 -0.93 14.54
CA THR A 177 -4.77 -1.16 13.38
C THR A 177 -5.19 -2.40 12.60
N GLY A 178 -5.24 -2.30 11.27
CA GLY A 178 -5.62 -3.41 10.41
C GLY A 178 -5.03 -3.29 9.02
N ILE A 179 -4.82 -4.43 8.38
CA ILE A 179 -4.34 -4.48 6.99
C ILE A 179 -5.53 -4.39 6.05
N ALA A 180 -5.49 -3.50 5.06
CA ALA A 180 -6.52 -3.38 4.04
C ALA A 180 -6.72 -4.70 3.27
N ALA A 181 -7.92 -4.93 2.76
CA ALA A 181 -8.16 -6.08 1.90
C ALA A 181 -7.61 -5.84 0.48
N THR A 182 -7.57 -6.91 -0.29
CA THR A 182 -7.46 -6.88 -1.73
C THR A 182 -8.56 -7.76 -2.28
N VAL A 183 -9.47 -7.18 -3.05
CA VAL A 183 -10.53 -7.93 -3.72
C VAL A 183 -9.92 -8.68 -4.89
N VAL A 184 -9.75 -9.99 -4.74
CA VAL A 184 -9.24 -10.84 -5.81
C VAL A 184 -10.40 -11.20 -6.73
N SER A 185 -10.32 -10.74 -7.98
CA SER A 185 -11.32 -11.04 -9.00
C SER A 185 -10.87 -12.12 -9.98
N TYR A 186 -11.82 -12.73 -10.67
CA TYR A 186 -11.52 -13.62 -11.79
C TYR A 186 -10.86 -12.84 -12.93
N ARG A 187 -9.65 -13.27 -13.32
CA ARG A 187 -8.92 -12.78 -14.49
C ARG A 187 -8.96 -13.84 -15.57
N GLY A 188 -8.59 -13.51 -16.82
CA GLY A 188 -8.77 -14.41 -17.97
C GLY A 188 -8.32 -15.86 -17.73
N ARG A 189 -7.12 -16.07 -17.14
CA ARG A 189 -6.61 -17.42 -16.84
C ARG A 189 -7.41 -18.15 -15.77
N SER A 190 -7.77 -17.48 -14.67
CA SER A 190 -8.53 -18.11 -13.58
C SER A 190 -10.00 -18.34 -13.97
N ALA A 191 -10.59 -17.43 -14.74
CA ALA A 191 -11.93 -17.58 -15.28
C ALA A 191 -12.05 -18.81 -16.20
N ILE A 192 -11.12 -18.97 -17.16
CA ILE A 192 -11.08 -20.16 -18.02
C ILE A 192 -10.89 -21.43 -17.20
N ARG A 193 -10.03 -21.40 -16.18
CA ARG A 193 -9.79 -22.56 -15.33
C ARG A 193 -11.05 -23.00 -14.59
N GLU A 194 -11.74 -22.08 -13.92
CA GLU A 194 -12.93 -22.44 -13.14
C GLU A 194 -14.13 -22.82 -14.03
N VAL A 195 -14.40 -22.08 -15.12
CA VAL A 195 -15.49 -22.47 -16.04
C VAL A 195 -15.15 -23.78 -16.77
N GLY A 196 -13.89 -24.00 -17.12
CA GLY A 196 -13.43 -25.24 -17.74
C GLY A 196 -13.69 -26.48 -16.87
N LYS A 197 -13.46 -26.39 -15.55
CA LYS A 197 -13.80 -27.45 -14.59
C LYS A 197 -15.29 -27.74 -14.56
N VAL A 198 -16.14 -26.71 -14.53
CA VAL A 198 -17.61 -26.86 -14.56
C VAL A 198 -18.06 -27.52 -15.87
N PHE A 199 -17.39 -27.20 -16.97
CA PHE A 199 -17.61 -27.85 -18.26
C PHE A 199 -16.96 -29.23 -18.37
N GLY A 200 -16.37 -29.78 -17.30
CA GLY A 200 -15.83 -31.14 -17.26
C GLY A 200 -14.58 -31.34 -18.12
N LEU A 201 -13.80 -30.28 -18.36
CA LEU A 201 -12.51 -30.39 -19.04
C LEU A 201 -11.45 -30.98 -18.08
N SER A 202 -10.48 -31.71 -18.64
CA SER A 202 -9.35 -32.21 -17.85
C SER A 202 -8.41 -31.07 -17.44
N GLU A 203 -7.67 -31.23 -16.35
CA GLU A 203 -6.67 -30.25 -15.90
C GLU A 203 -5.60 -29.98 -16.97
N ASP A 204 -5.18 -30.98 -17.76
CA ASP A 204 -4.26 -30.80 -18.88
C ASP A 204 -4.83 -29.87 -19.96
N THR A 205 -6.11 -30.07 -20.29
CA THR A 205 -6.83 -29.26 -21.27
C THR A 205 -6.97 -27.81 -20.78
N ILE A 206 -7.31 -27.65 -19.50
CA ILE A 206 -7.41 -26.35 -18.84
C ILE A 206 -6.04 -25.66 -18.76
N GLY A 207 -4.99 -26.41 -18.46
CA GLY A 207 -3.61 -25.94 -18.44
C GLY A 207 -3.19 -25.38 -19.80
N ALA A 208 -3.46 -26.11 -20.87
CA ALA A 208 -3.24 -25.64 -22.24
C ALA A 208 -4.06 -24.37 -22.54
N LEU A 209 -5.37 -24.39 -22.27
CA LEU A 209 -6.29 -23.27 -22.52
C LEU A 209 -5.87 -21.98 -21.81
N SER A 210 -5.50 -22.09 -20.53
CA SER A 210 -5.08 -20.94 -19.72
C SER A 210 -3.70 -20.40 -20.11
N SER A 211 -2.78 -21.27 -20.55
CA SER A 211 -1.42 -20.87 -20.93
C SER A 211 -1.37 -20.13 -22.26
N SER A 212 -2.29 -20.44 -23.19
CA SER A 212 -2.36 -19.73 -24.48
C SER A 212 -2.95 -18.33 -24.39
N ILE A 213 -3.45 -17.90 -23.22
CA ILE A 213 -3.78 -16.50 -22.96
C ILE A 213 -2.48 -15.75 -22.63
N TRP A 214 -2.04 -14.89 -23.56
CA TRP A 214 -0.93 -13.95 -23.36
C TRP A 214 -1.44 -12.50 -23.26
N GLY A 215 -0.97 -11.76 -22.25
CA GLY A 215 -1.23 -10.34 -22.03
C GLY A 215 -2.50 -10.01 -21.22
N MET A 216 -2.48 -8.85 -20.54
CA MET A 216 -3.57 -8.33 -19.67
C MET A 216 -4.88 -7.98 -20.40
N GLY A 217 -4.93 -8.09 -21.73
CA GLY A 217 -6.06 -7.60 -22.56
C GLY A 217 -6.47 -8.53 -23.69
N GLY A 218 -6.35 -9.85 -23.53
CA GLY A 218 -6.84 -10.79 -24.54
C GLY A 218 -6.00 -10.82 -25.81
N GLY A 219 -4.67 -10.96 -25.69
CA GLY A 219 -3.82 -11.28 -26.83
C GLY A 219 -4.27 -12.57 -27.53
N ARG A 220 -4.12 -12.60 -28.86
CA ARG A 220 -4.52 -13.70 -29.76
C ARG A 220 -4.19 -15.07 -29.14
N VAL A 221 -5.24 -15.83 -28.85
CA VAL A 221 -5.14 -17.26 -28.49
C VAL A 221 -4.43 -17.97 -29.64
N ARG A 222 -3.36 -18.71 -29.33
CA ARG A 222 -2.70 -19.61 -30.28
C ARG A 222 -3.63 -20.78 -30.62
N THR A 223 -4.52 -20.56 -31.58
CA THR A 223 -5.54 -21.53 -32.02
C THR A 223 -4.96 -22.81 -32.60
N ASP A 224 -3.69 -22.79 -33.03
CA ASP A 224 -2.93 -23.90 -33.59
C ASP A 224 -2.63 -25.02 -32.57
N GLU A 225 -2.43 -24.68 -31.30
CA GLU A 225 -2.13 -25.66 -30.24
C GLU A 225 -3.39 -26.45 -29.81
N PHE A 226 -4.57 -25.81 -29.82
CA PHE A 226 -5.84 -26.44 -29.45
C PHE A 226 -6.39 -27.41 -30.48
N ALA A 227 -6.24 -27.07 -31.76
CA ALA A 227 -6.59 -27.97 -32.86
C ALA A 227 -5.76 -29.26 -32.82
N ARG A 228 -4.47 -29.17 -32.43
CA ARG A 228 -3.59 -30.34 -32.24
C ARG A 228 -3.97 -31.22 -31.04
N ALA A 229 -4.59 -30.64 -30.02
CA ALA A 229 -5.12 -31.36 -28.86
C ALA A 229 -6.53 -31.97 -29.10
N GLY A 230 -7.08 -31.87 -30.32
CA GLY A 230 -8.42 -32.36 -30.65
C GLY A 230 -9.56 -31.49 -30.09
N ILE A 231 -9.26 -30.27 -29.64
CA ILE A 231 -10.25 -29.36 -29.06
C ILE A 231 -10.76 -28.44 -30.16
N ASP A 232 -12.02 -28.64 -30.57
CA ASP A 232 -12.71 -27.71 -31.45
C ASP A 232 -13.22 -26.49 -30.66
N LEU A 233 -12.45 -25.41 -30.73
CA LEU A 233 -12.79 -24.11 -30.14
C LEU A 233 -14.06 -23.48 -30.73
N ASN A 234 -14.51 -23.92 -31.91
CA ASN A 234 -15.73 -23.45 -32.55
C ASN A 234 -16.95 -24.26 -32.17
N SER A 235 -16.80 -25.36 -31.42
CA SER A 235 -17.95 -26.14 -30.96
C SER A 235 -18.89 -25.30 -30.08
N PRO A 236 -20.22 -25.51 -30.13
CA PRO A 236 -21.17 -24.75 -29.31
C PRO A 236 -20.86 -24.80 -27.82
N ARG A 237 -20.35 -25.94 -27.34
CA ARG A 237 -19.90 -26.13 -25.95
C ARG A 237 -18.74 -25.20 -25.60
N MET A 238 -17.71 -25.13 -26.44
CA MET A 238 -16.56 -24.27 -26.19
C MET A 238 -16.89 -22.79 -26.35
N GLN A 239 -17.78 -22.43 -27.27
CA GLN A 239 -18.27 -21.06 -27.38
C GLN A 239 -19.03 -20.63 -26.12
N LYS A 240 -19.90 -21.49 -25.56
CA LYS A 240 -20.61 -21.21 -24.32
C LYS A 240 -19.67 -21.12 -23.12
N MET A 241 -18.68 -22.02 -23.03
CA MET A 241 -17.64 -21.95 -22.00
C MET A 241 -16.88 -20.62 -22.07
N ARG A 242 -16.48 -20.20 -23.27
CA ARG A 242 -15.79 -18.91 -23.48
C ARG A 242 -16.67 -17.72 -23.10
N ALA A 243 -17.95 -17.72 -23.48
CA ALA A 243 -18.87 -16.65 -23.13
C ALA A 243 -19.01 -16.51 -21.62
N LEU A 244 -19.24 -17.61 -20.90
CA LEU A 244 -19.32 -17.62 -19.43
C LEU A 244 -17.98 -17.21 -18.78
N ALA A 245 -16.85 -17.67 -19.34
CA ALA A 245 -15.53 -17.29 -18.86
C ALA A 245 -15.19 -15.80 -19.10
N ILE A 246 -15.86 -15.13 -20.05
CA ILE A 246 -15.79 -13.68 -20.23
C ILE A 246 -16.74 -12.98 -19.26
N GLU A 247 -17.96 -13.50 -19.10
CA GLU A 247 -18.99 -12.94 -18.23
C GLU A 247 -18.54 -12.86 -16.76
N ILE A 248 -17.88 -13.90 -16.26
CA ILE A 248 -17.37 -13.90 -14.88
C ILE A 248 -16.08 -13.09 -14.71
N GLN A 249 -15.51 -12.51 -15.76
CA GLN A 249 -14.31 -11.68 -15.60
C GLN A 249 -14.64 -10.48 -14.73
N SER A 250 -13.72 -10.17 -13.81
CA SER A 250 -13.88 -9.13 -12.80
C SER A 250 -14.88 -9.45 -11.69
N PHE A 251 -15.59 -10.60 -11.72
CA PHE A 251 -16.39 -11.02 -10.58
C PHE A 251 -15.46 -11.24 -9.37
N PRO A 252 -15.86 -10.78 -8.16
CA PRO A 252 -15.08 -11.01 -6.95
C PRO A 252 -15.04 -12.51 -6.66
N ARG A 253 -13.87 -13.01 -6.27
CA ARG A 253 -13.65 -14.42 -5.93
C ARG A 253 -13.46 -14.62 -4.42
N HIS A 254 -12.61 -13.80 -3.81
CA HIS A 254 -12.34 -13.81 -2.36
C HIS A 254 -11.60 -12.53 -1.97
N LEU A 255 -11.62 -12.23 -0.68
CA LEU A 255 -10.73 -11.24 -0.07
C LEU A 255 -9.37 -11.87 0.21
N SER A 256 -8.31 -11.14 -0.11
CA SER A 256 -6.94 -11.40 0.32
C SER A 256 -6.47 -10.23 1.18
N GLN A 257 -5.35 -10.37 1.88
CA GLN A 257 -4.74 -9.24 2.60
C GLN A 257 -3.89 -8.42 1.62
N HIS A 258 -3.97 -7.09 1.73
CA HIS A 258 -3.09 -6.19 0.98
C HIS A 258 -1.65 -6.47 1.32
N VAL A 259 -0.78 -6.31 0.32
CA VAL A 259 0.65 -6.60 0.47
C VAL A 259 1.35 -5.62 1.39
N GLY A 260 0.70 -4.59 1.95
CA GLY A 260 1.26 -3.78 3.03
C GLY A 260 0.53 -2.53 3.46
N GLY A 261 -0.74 -2.38 3.08
CA GLY A 261 -1.50 -1.16 3.37
C GLY A 261 -2.14 -1.28 4.73
N PHE A 262 -1.69 -0.46 5.67
CA PHE A 262 -2.22 -0.39 7.02
C PHE A 262 -3.21 0.76 7.14
N VAL A 263 -4.32 0.49 7.78
CA VAL A 263 -5.26 1.48 8.30
C VAL A 263 -5.00 1.59 9.79
N ILE A 264 -4.82 2.82 10.27
CA ILE A 264 -4.67 3.13 11.69
C ILE A 264 -5.74 4.17 12.05
N THR A 265 -6.45 3.95 13.14
CA THR A 265 -7.60 4.76 13.57
C THR A 265 -7.43 5.21 15.02
N ARG A 266 -7.95 6.39 15.36
CA ARG A 266 -8.03 6.84 16.77
C ARG A 266 -9.06 6.04 17.57
N SER A 267 -10.25 5.85 16.99
CA SER A 267 -11.31 4.99 17.54
C SER A 267 -11.02 3.51 17.25
N ARG A 268 -11.80 2.59 17.81
CA ARG A 268 -11.67 1.17 17.46
C ARG A 268 -12.02 0.96 15.98
N LEU A 269 -11.30 0.06 15.32
CA LEU A 269 -11.52 -0.22 13.90
C LEU A 269 -12.93 -0.74 13.61
N ASP A 270 -13.47 -1.60 14.47
CA ASP A 270 -14.80 -2.19 14.28
C ASP A 270 -15.96 -1.20 14.46
N GLU A 271 -15.69 0.02 14.92
CA GLU A 271 -16.65 1.13 14.93
C GLU A 271 -16.67 1.91 13.61
N VAL A 272 -15.66 1.74 12.77
CA VAL A 272 -15.46 2.51 11.53
C VAL A 272 -15.60 1.63 10.29
N VAL A 273 -15.03 0.42 10.33
CA VAL A 273 -14.91 -0.48 9.18
C VAL A 273 -15.19 -1.93 9.60
N PRO A 274 -15.78 -2.77 8.72
CA PRO A 274 -15.84 -4.20 8.97
C PRO A 274 -14.44 -4.81 9.04
N ILE A 275 -14.20 -5.64 10.05
CA ILE A 275 -12.91 -6.28 10.28
C ILE A 275 -13.03 -7.81 10.40
N GLY A 276 -11.95 -8.50 10.07
CA GLY A 276 -11.79 -9.92 10.28
C GLY A 276 -10.42 -10.29 10.84
N ASN A 277 -10.30 -11.52 11.33
CA ASN A 277 -9.00 -12.06 11.73
C ASN A 277 -8.14 -12.36 10.50
N GLY A 278 -6.90 -11.89 10.51
CA GLY A 278 -5.92 -12.22 9.49
C GLY A 278 -5.59 -13.72 9.49
N ALA A 279 -5.00 -14.18 8.39
CA ALA A 279 -4.55 -15.56 8.25
C ALA A 279 -3.39 -15.94 9.20
N MET A 280 -2.66 -14.94 9.71
CA MET A 280 -1.64 -15.10 10.74
C MET A 280 -2.22 -14.65 12.08
N ASP A 281 -1.81 -15.34 13.15
CA ASP A 281 -2.22 -15.01 14.51
C ASP A 281 -1.90 -13.55 14.84
N GLU A 282 -2.76 -12.95 15.68
CA GLU A 282 -2.64 -11.56 16.12
C GLU A 282 -2.66 -10.49 15.02
N ARG A 283 -3.29 -10.80 13.88
CA ARG A 283 -3.57 -9.80 12.84
C ARG A 283 -5.05 -9.51 12.67
N THR A 284 -5.32 -8.26 12.36
CA THR A 284 -6.64 -7.79 11.95
C THR A 284 -6.55 -7.34 10.50
N PHE A 285 -7.50 -7.72 9.66
CA PHE A 285 -7.65 -7.15 8.33
C PHE A 285 -8.99 -6.41 8.24
N VAL A 286 -8.99 -5.33 7.47
CA VAL A 286 -10.18 -4.57 7.12
C VAL A 286 -10.75 -5.14 5.84
N GLU A 287 -12.07 -5.32 5.74
CA GLU A 287 -12.69 -5.96 4.57
C GLU A 287 -12.70 -5.08 3.31
N TRP A 288 -12.45 -3.78 3.48
CA TRP A 288 -12.36 -2.78 2.41
C TRP A 288 -11.00 -2.76 1.75
N ASP A 289 -11.01 -2.61 0.43
CA ASP A 289 -9.77 -2.46 -0.34
C ASP A 289 -9.30 -1.01 -0.43
N LYS A 290 -8.22 -0.79 -1.16
CA LYS A 290 -7.62 0.54 -1.33
C LYS A 290 -8.64 1.57 -1.84
N ASP A 291 -9.47 1.20 -2.81
CA ASP A 291 -10.34 2.17 -3.47
C ASP A 291 -11.55 2.50 -2.57
N ASP A 292 -12.02 1.53 -1.78
CA ASP A 292 -13.03 1.75 -0.73
C ASP A 292 -12.52 2.70 0.36
N LEU A 293 -11.27 2.51 0.82
CA LEU A 293 -10.64 3.36 1.84
C LEU A 293 -10.39 4.78 1.32
N ASP A 294 -9.90 4.91 0.09
CA ASP A 294 -9.67 6.20 -0.57
C ASP A 294 -11.00 6.95 -0.73
N ALA A 295 -12.10 6.26 -1.07
CA ALA A 295 -13.44 6.86 -1.22
C ALA A 295 -14.01 7.44 0.10
N LEU A 296 -13.59 6.88 1.24
CA LEU A 296 -13.98 7.34 2.58
C LEU A 296 -12.94 8.27 3.22
N GLY A 297 -11.87 8.62 2.50
CA GLY A 297 -10.82 9.49 3.00
C GLY A 297 -10.01 8.89 4.15
N ILE A 298 -9.98 7.55 4.25
CA ILE A 298 -9.23 6.83 5.28
C ILE A 298 -7.76 6.79 4.86
N LEU A 299 -6.89 7.40 5.67
CA LEU A 299 -5.45 7.40 5.43
C LEU A 299 -4.88 6.00 5.62
N LYS A 300 -3.93 5.65 4.74
CA LYS A 300 -3.21 4.39 4.78
C LYS A 300 -1.71 4.61 4.87
N VAL A 301 -1.03 3.68 5.52
CA VAL A 301 0.44 3.62 5.57
C VAL A 301 0.89 2.33 4.88
N ASP A 302 1.65 2.47 3.80
CA ASP A 302 2.10 1.35 3.00
C ASP A 302 3.49 0.88 3.47
N VAL A 303 3.48 -0.23 4.22
CA VAL A 303 4.67 -0.94 4.70
C VAL A 303 4.96 -2.05 3.73
N LEU A 304 5.86 -1.85 2.78
CA LEU A 304 6.03 -2.76 1.64
C LEU A 304 7.35 -3.51 1.70
N GLY A 305 7.42 -4.65 1.00
CA GLY A 305 8.58 -5.53 1.04
C GLY A 305 9.32 -5.53 -0.29
N LEU A 306 10.56 -5.05 -0.29
CA LEU A 306 11.40 -4.98 -1.48
C LEU A 306 12.60 -5.93 -1.35
N GLY A 307 12.62 -6.97 -2.19
CA GLY A 307 13.70 -7.98 -2.18
C GLY A 307 15.09 -7.40 -2.48
N MET A 308 15.16 -6.28 -3.21
CA MET A 308 16.42 -5.60 -3.49
C MET A 308 17.07 -5.03 -2.23
N LEU A 309 16.29 -4.53 -1.26
CA LEU A 309 16.82 -4.04 0.02
C LEU A 309 17.45 -5.20 0.81
N THR A 310 16.80 -6.37 0.83
CA THR A 310 17.38 -7.57 1.43
C THR A 310 18.67 -8.00 0.72
N CYS A 311 18.72 -7.92 -0.62
CA CYS A 311 19.92 -8.21 -1.39
C CYS A 311 21.07 -7.26 -1.03
N LEU A 312 20.79 -5.96 -0.92
CA LEU A 312 21.76 -4.95 -0.50
C LEU A 312 22.30 -5.23 0.89
N ARG A 313 21.43 -5.48 1.90
CA ARG A 313 21.88 -5.87 3.26
C ARG A 313 22.84 -7.05 3.20
N LYS A 314 22.47 -8.13 2.51
CA LYS A 314 23.31 -9.34 2.40
C LYS A 314 24.64 -9.06 1.72
N ALA A 315 24.65 -8.22 0.68
CA ALA A 315 25.87 -7.79 0.02
C ALA A 315 26.77 -7.01 0.98
N PHE A 316 26.20 -6.10 1.77
CA PHE A 316 26.94 -5.36 2.77
C PHE A 316 27.51 -6.24 3.89
N GLU A 317 26.74 -7.20 4.41
CA GLU A 317 27.22 -8.17 5.40
C GLU A 317 28.37 -9.04 4.86
N LEU A 318 28.29 -9.44 3.59
CA LEU A 318 29.39 -10.15 2.92
C LEU A 318 30.62 -9.25 2.79
N THR A 319 30.43 -7.98 2.44
CA THR A 319 31.54 -7.03 2.31
C THR A 319 32.23 -6.80 3.66
N GLU A 320 31.47 -6.63 4.74
CA GLU A 320 32.02 -6.50 6.09
C GLU A 320 32.78 -7.76 6.49
N LYS A 321 32.20 -8.94 6.24
CA LYS A 321 32.82 -10.23 6.58
C LYS A 321 34.12 -10.49 5.82
N HIS A 322 34.21 -10.10 4.56
CA HIS A 322 35.34 -10.46 3.68
C HIS A 322 36.39 -9.36 3.53
N TYR A 323 36.00 -8.09 3.68
CA TYR A 323 36.88 -6.93 3.44
C TYR A 323 37.02 -6.01 4.66
N GLY A 324 36.28 -6.28 5.76
CA GLY A 324 36.37 -5.47 6.98
C GLY A 324 35.77 -4.06 6.84
N LEU A 325 35.03 -3.81 5.76
CA LEU A 325 34.29 -2.57 5.55
C LEU A 325 32.96 -2.67 6.30
N SER A 326 32.84 -1.97 7.43
CA SER A 326 31.62 -2.00 8.21
C SER A 326 30.52 -1.21 7.49
N PHE A 327 29.35 -1.82 7.39
CA PHE A 327 28.16 -1.19 6.85
C PHE A 327 27.11 -1.10 7.94
N ARG A 328 26.64 0.11 8.21
CA ARG A 328 25.46 0.33 9.03
C ARG A 328 24.53 1.22 8.26
N SER A 329 23.29 0.80 8.13
CA SER A 329 22.38 1.41 7.16
C SER A 329 22.15 2.90 7.38
N PHE A 330 22.21 3.41 8.62
CA PHE A 330 21.76 4.79 8.91
C PHE A 330 22.46 5.53 10.06
N ARG A 331 23.57 5.02 10.62
CA ARG A 331 24.32 5.77 11.65
C ARG A 331 25.42 6.59 11.00
N ASP A 332 25.36 7.91 11.19
CA ASP A 332 26.38 8.87 10.72
C ASP A 332 27.63 8.90 11.60
N GLU A 333 27.73 8.00 12.59
CA GLU A 333 28.87 7.99 13.50
C GLU A 333 30.03 7.19 12.90
N GLN A 334 31.06 7.92 12.47
CA GLN A 334 32.41 7.37 12.36
C GLN A 334 32.87 6.88 13.74
N GLN A 335 32.70 5.60 14.03
CA GLN A 335 33.52 4.97 15.06
C GLN A 335 34.87 4.56 14.45
N ASN A 336 35.95 5.16 14.92
CA ASN A 336 37.34 4.71 14.70
C ASN A 336 37.91 4.84 13.27
N GLY A 337 37.51 5.85 12.49
CA GLY A 337 38.19 6.18 11.22
C GLY A 337 38.09 5.12 10.11
N GLN A 338 37.14 4.17 10.22
CA GLN A 338 36.76 3.31 9.11
C GLN A 338 35.81 4.06 8.17
N GLU A 339 35.95 3.85 6.86
CA GLU A 339 35.00 4.35 5.86
C GLU A 339 33.69 3.58 6.01
N PHE A 340 32.61 4.30 6.34
CA PHE A 340 31.26 3.74 6.45
C PHE A 340 30.45 4.14 5.22
N PHE A 341 29.86 3.15 4.56
CA PHE A 341 28.86 3.38 3.51
C PHE A 341 27.46 3.29 4.12
N THR A 342 26.59 4.21 3.74
CA THR A 342 25.14 4.16 3.95
C THR A 342 24.48 4.29 2.59
N LEU A 343 23.19 3.95 2.44
CA LEU A 343 22.48 4.20 1.17
C LEU A 343 22.56 5.68 0.74
N ALA A 344 22.61 6.60 1.71
CA ALA A 344 22.69 8.04 1.47
C ALA A 344 24.10 8.54 1.13
N THR A 345 25.15 7.81 1.53
CA THR A 345 26.56 8.25 1.42
C THR A 345 27.37 7.48 0.38
N ILE A 346 26.81 6.45 -0.25
CA ILE A 346 27.41 5.82 -1.43
C ILE A 346 27.59 6.90 -2.52
N PRO A 347 28.78 7.02 -3.14
CA PRO A 347 29.00 7.98 -4.21
C PRO A 347 27.96 7.84 -5.32
N LYS A 348 27.30 8.95 -5.69
CA LYS A 348 26.29 8.98 -6.76
C LYS A 348 26.91 8.65 -8.14
N GLU A 349 28.17 9.04 -8.34
CA GLU A 349 28.92 8.85 -9.56
C GLU A 349 30.22 8.10 -9.26
N ASP A 350 30.28 6.82 -9.66
CA ASP A 350 31.49 5.99 -9.59
C ASP A 350 31.83 5.46 -10.99
N PRO A 351 33.01 5.78 -11.56
CA PRO A 351 33.43 5.29 -12.87
C PRO A 351 33.53 3.77 -13.01
N ALA A 352 33.54 3.01 -11.92
CA ALA A 352 33.50 1.55 -11.97
C ALA A 352 32.06 1.01 -12.16
N VAL A 353 31.04 1.82 -11.88
CA VAL A 353 29.62 1.47 -12.00
C VAL A 353 29.06 1.83 -13.38
N TYR A 354 29.51 2.95 -13.96
CA TYR A 354 29.12 3.45 -15.29
C TYR A 354 30.11 3.04 -16.36
#